data_AF-A0A926BG16-F1
#
_entry.id   AF-A0A926BG16-F1
#
_cell.length_a   1.000
_cell.length_b   1.000
_cell.length_c   1.000
_cell.angle_alpha   90.00
_cell.angle_beta   90.00
_cell.angle_gamma   90.00
#
_symmetry.space_group_name_H-M   'P 1'
#
loop_
_entity.id
_entity.type
_entity.pdbx_description
1 polymer ?
#
loop_
_entity_poly.entity_id
_entity_poly.type
_entity_poly.pdbx_seq_one_letter_code
_entity_poly.pdbx_strand_id
1 'polypeptide(L)'
;MQNQTYSFDAMGNRTAKTDNVTGKETYTFDDANRIATRQVGASAVTNYSSDANGNTLTDATHTNQWDSQNRLVSSLSNGKTSAFKYGADGLRRKFSVTPTGQSQATTITHYGYDGSNVVREWEENIAGVLYASATYLLGPSGPMYKRPANAADVRWYVYDGLGSVVGEVDVNGTLQAEKKHDVFGLRRGPIGTEKSRHGFVGGLGHYSDDETGLVYMQARYYDPAIGRFTSEDPARDGANWFNYCGGDPVNMVDETGKSGERLNQLIGKLQANNGTDLLSKDPSATKSAGLTAIAMALGVMAVLLYSVAFGADTDDLVRELGAGGIGGALIGGIIAGEKMGGSLAAGATVGFALPVLLGTGVYGYQLVANL
;
A
#
# COMPACT_ATOMS: atom_id res chain seq x y z
N MET A 1 -13.59 -1.36 -21.69
CA MET A 1 -12.79 -1.85 -20.55
C MET A 1 -11.32 -1.84 -20.94
N GLN A 2 -10.44 -1.49 -20.01
CA GLN A 2 -8.99 -1.52 -20.25
C GLN A 2 -8.47 -2.91 -19.86
N ASN A 3 -7.80 -3.57 -20.78
CA ASN A 3 -7.27 -4.93 -20.60
C ASN A 3 -5.76 -4.88 -20.75
N GLN A 4 -5.06 -5.47 -19.79
CA GLN A 4 -3.61 -5.61 -19.81
C GLN A 4 -3.22 -7.07 -19.85
N THR A 5 -2.21 -7.40 -20.66
CA THR A 5 -1.63 -8.74 -20.76
C THR A 5 -0.12 -8.64 -20.62
N TYR A 6 0.44 -9.58 -19.86
CA TYR A 6 1.86 -9.59 -19.53
C TYR A 6 2.48 -10.91 -19.98
N SER A 7 3.74 -10.84 -20.40
CA SER A 7 4.55 -12.03 -20.72
C SER A 7 5.81 -12.00 -19.89
N PHE A 8 6.25 -13.17 -19.46
CA PHE A 8 7.41 -13.35 -18.59
C PHE A 8 8.37 -14.39 -19.16
N ASP A 9 9.65 -14.25 -18.86
CA ASP A 9 10.63 -15.32 -19.07
C ASP A 9 10.65 -16.31 -17.90
N ALA A 10 11.53 -17.32 -17.97
CA ALA A 10 11.66 -18.34 -16.94
C ALA A 10 12.21 -17.82 -15.60
N MET A 11 12.88 -16.66 -15.60
CA MET A 11 13.36 -15.97 -14.39
C MET A 11 12.31 -14.98 -13.86
N GLY A 12 11.12 -14.94 -14.47
CA GLY A 12 10.04 -14.04 -14.09
C GLY A 12 10.26 -12.59 -14.50
N ASN A 13 11.21 -12.28 -15.38
CA ASN A 13 11.31 -10.93 -15.91
C ASN A 13 10.15 -10.68 -16.89
N ARG A 14 9.51 -9.52 -16.77
CA ARG A 14 8.42 -9.12 -17.65
C ARG A 14 8.96 -8.74 -19.02
N THR A 15 8.82 -9.62 -20.02
CA THR A 15 9.33 -9.42 -21.40
C THR A 15 8.39 -8.61 -22.28
N ALA A 16 7.10 -8.57 -21.95
CA ALA A 16 6.13 -7.71 -22.64
C ALA A 16 4.98 -7.26 -21.74
N LYS A 17 4.47 -6.06 -22.02
CA LYS A 17 3.20 -5.53 -21.52
C LYS A 17 2.38 -5.10 -22.73
N THR A 18 1.17 -5.62 -22.87
CA THR A 18 0.23 -5.16 -23.90
C THR A 18 -0.99 -4.56 -23.21
N ASP A 19 -1.34 -3.35 -23.60
CA ASP A 19 -2.48 -2.59 -23.09
C ASP A 19 -3.32 -2.17 -24.28
N ASN A 20 -4.62 -2.46 -24.26
CA ASN A 20 -5.51 -2.13 -25.38
C ASN A 20 -5.70 -0.62 -25.60
N VAL A 21 -5.22 0.24 -24.70
CA VAL A 21 -5.24 1.70 -24.83
C VAL A 21 -3.85 2.26 -25.17
N THR A 22 -2.79 1.80 -24.49
CA THR A 22 -1.44 2.37 -24.63
C THR A 22 -0.52 1.59 -25.57
N GLY A 23 -0.96 0.44 -26.06
CA GLY A 23 -0.22 -0.39 -27.01
C GLY A 23 0.69 -1.42 -26.35
N LYS A 24 1.69 -1.89 -27.10
CA LYS A 24 2.63 -2.94 -26.65
C LYS A 24 3.97 -2.34 -26.28
N GLU A 25 4.48 -2.75 -25.13
CA GLU A 25 5.85 -2.55 -24.70
C GLU A 25 6.60 -3.89 -24.64
N THR A 26 7.87 -3.88 -25.01
CA THR A 26 8.77 -5.04 -24.91
C THR A 26 10.02 -4.66 -24.16
N TYR A 27 10.54 -5.62 -23.39
CA TYR A 27 11.71 -5.44 -22.53
C TYR A 27 12.70 -6.57 -22.76
N THR A 28 13.99 -6.26 -22.68
CA THR A 28 15.07 -7.25 -22.69
C THR A 28 15.89 -7.15 -21.42
N PHE A 29 16.55 -8.24 -21.07
CA PHE A 29 17.30 -8.39 -19.83
C PHE A 29 18.65 -9.03 -20.13
N ASP A 30 19.64 -8.73 -19.30
CA ASP A 30 20.92 -9.44 -19.33
C ASP A 30 20.90 -10.70 -18.44
N ASP A 31 22.03 -11.42 -18.43
CA ASP A 31 22.17 -12.67 -17.68
C ASP A 31 22.07 -12.48 -16.14
N ALA A 32 22.22 -11.26 -15.65
CA ALA A 32 22.05 -10.89 -14.25
C ALA A 32 20.61 -10.44 -13.94
N ASN A 33 19.67 -10.67 -14.86
CA ASN A 33 18.29 -10.19 -14.80
C ASN A 33 18.19 -8.66 -14.71
N ARG A 34 19.19 -7.89 -15.11
CA ARG A 34 19.05 -6.42 -15.17
C ARG A 34 18.35 -6.06 -16.46
N ILE A 35 17.45 -5.09 -16.41
CA ILE A 35 16.80 -4.59 -17.61
C ILE A 35 17.86 -3.94 -18.52
N ALA A 36 17.87 -4.33 -19.78
CA ALA A 36 18.81 -3.83 -20.78
C ALA A 36 18.13 -2.84 -21.73
N THR A 37 16.93 -3.17 -22.20
CA THR A 37 16.18 -2.27 -23.11
C THR A 37 14.68 -2.25 -22.84
N ARG A 38 14.04 -1.14 -23.22
CA ARG A 38 12.58 -0.98 -23.33
C ARG A 38 12.25 -0.42 -24.70
N GLN A 39 11.21 -0.94 -25.33
CA GLN A 39 10.66 -0.42 -26.57
C GLN A 39 9.13 -0.29 -26.46
N VAL A 40 8.59 0.85 -26.89
CA VAL A 40 7.14 1.11 -26.91
C VAL A 40 6.68 1.15 -28.37
N GLY A 41 5.93 0.15 -28.80
CA GLY A 41 5.50 0.01 -30.19
C GLY A 41 6.67 0.14 -31.19
N ALA A 42 6.54 1.06 -32.14
CA ALA A 42 7.57 1.37 -33.14
C ALA A 42 8.52 2.52 -32.73
N SER A 43 8.46 2.99 -31.48
CA SER A 43 9.38 4.02 -30.97
C SER A 43 10.82 3.50 -30.86
N ALA A 44 11.76 4.45 -30.77
CA ALA A 44 13.17 4.12 -30.57
C ALA A 44 13.38 3.27 -29.30
N VAL A 45 14.32 2.34 -29.39
CA VAL A 45 14.73 1.50 -28.26
C VAL A 45 15.42 2.38 -27.23
N THR A 46 14.93 2.30 -25.99
CA THR A 46 15.54 2.94 -24.84
C THR A 46 16.49 1.96 -24.18
N ASN A 47 17.74 2.38 -23.98
CA ASN A 47 18.75 1.58 -23.29
C ASN A 47 18.79 1.92 -21.81
N TYR A 48 18.97 0.89 -20.99
CA TYR A 48 19.14 0.99 -19.55
C TYR A 48 20.61 0.76 -19.23
N SER A 49 21.09 1.38 -18.16
CA SER A 49 22.41 1.11 -17.63
C SER A 49 22.35 0.88 -16.13
N SER A 50 23.25 0.04 -15.63
CA SER A 50 23.37 -0.29 -14.22
C SER A 50 24.84 -0.28 -13.81
N ASP A 51 25.09 -0.07 -12.53
CA ASP A 51 26.42 -0.26 -11.96
C ASP A 51 26.74 -1.75 -11.72
N ALA A 52 27.93 -2.02 -11.19
CA ALA A 52 28.40 -3.37 -10.89
C ALA A 52 27.65 -4.01 -9.70
N ASN A 53 26.93 -3.23 -8.90
CA ASN A 53 26.10 -3.70 -7.78
C ASN A 53 24.63 -3.91 -8.21
N GLY A 54 24.33 -3.77 -9.50
CA GLY A 54 22.98 -3.96 -10.04
C GLY A 54 22.04 -2.78 -9.80
N ASN A 55 22.54 -1.61 -9.40
CA ASN A 55 21.72 -0.41 -9.28
C ASN A 55 21.52 0.24 -10.64
N THR A 56 20.28 0.55 -11.02
CA THR A 56 19.97 1.25 -12.28
C THR A 56 20.49 2.68 -12.23
N LEU A 57 21.39 3.03 -13.16
CA LEU A 57 22.00 4.37 -13.30
C LEU A 57 21.21 5.25 -14.27
N THR A 58 20.80 4.71 -15.42
CA THR A 58 19.96 5.43 -16.38
C THR A 58 18.86 4.52 -16.88
N ASP A 59 17.65 5.05 -16.96
CA ASP A 59 16.50 4.40 -17.55
C ASP A 59 15.78 5.32 -18.55
N ALA A 60 14.53 5.02 -18.89
CA ALA A 60 13.73 5.80 -19.84
C ALA A 60 13.44 7.24 -19.38
N THR A 61 13.39 7.48 -18.08
CA THR A 61 12.94 8.75 -17.50
C THR A 61 13.86 9.27 -16.40
N HIS A 62 14.79 8.47 -15.89
CA HIS A 62 15.64 8.81 -14.76
C HIS A 62 17.13 8.71 -15.06
N THR A 63 17.87 9.64 -14.45
CA THR A 63 19.31 9.49 -14.18
C THR A 63 19.50 9.43 -12.67
N ASN A 64 19.96 8.29 -12.18
CA ASN A 64 20.03 7.93 -10.78
C ASN A 64 21.47 7.97 -10.24
N GLN A 65 21.59 8.25 -8.94
CA GLN A 65 22.84 8.18 -8.19
C GLN A 65 22.60 7.42 -6.90
N TRP A 66 23.59 6.60 -6.54
CA TRP A 66 23.51 5.65 -5.43
C TRP A 66 24.66 5.88 -4.47
N ASP A 67 24.43 5.63 -3.19
CA ASP A 67 25.50 5.61 -2.20
C ASP A 67 26.20 4.24 -2.13
N SER A 68 27.26 4.15 -1.34
CA SER A 68 28.03 2.91 -1.14
C SER A 68 27.25 1.80 -0.42
N GLN A 69 26.05 2.09 0.09
CA GLN A 69 25.16 1.13 0.72
C GLN A 69 24.01 0.71 -0.22
N ASN A 70 24.13 1.00 -1.52
CA ASN A 70 23.12 0.72 -2.55
C ASN A 70 21.77 1.39 -2.29
N ARG A 71 21.76 2.61 -1.72
CA ARG A 71 20.55 3.42 -1.55
C ARG A 71 20.53 4.55 -2.57
N LEU A 72 19.37 4.79 -3.18
CA LEU A 72 19.17 5.86 -4.16
C LEU A 72 19.28 7.22 -3.47
N VAL A 73 20.31 8.01 -3.76
CA VAL A 73 20.52 9.33 -3.12
C VAL A 73 20.06 10.49 -3.99
N SER A 74 19.99 10.28 -5.32
CA SER A 74 19.48 11.29 -6.26
C SER A 74 18.86 10.63 -7.48
N SER A 75 17.79 11.24 -8.01
CA SER A 75 17.14 10.85 -9.26
C SER A 75 16.72 12.12 -10.00
N LEU A 76 17.28 12.35 -11.19
CA LEU A 76 16.84 13.39 -12.12
C LEU A 76 15.76 12.81 -13.03
N SER A 77 14.55 13.35 -12.97
CA SER A 77 13.43 12.98 -13.84
C SER A 77 12.59 14.21 -14.19
N ASN A 78 12.10 14.29 -15.44
CA ASN A 78 11.25 15.38 -15.91
C ASN A 78 11.77 16.80 -15.57
N GLY A 79 13.09 17.02 -15.66
CA GLY A 79 13.73 18.30 -15.37
C GLY A 79 13.73 18.69 -13.89
N LYS A 80 13.58 17.72 -12.98
CA LYS A 80 13.65 17.91 -11.52
C LYS A 80 14.59 16.87 -10.92
N THR A 81 15.45 17.33 -10.02
CA THR A 81 16.32 16.45 -9.23
C THR A 81 15.67 16.20 -7.89
N SER A 82 15.27 14.96 -7.65
CA SER A 82 14.82 14.46 -6.36
C SER A 82 16.01 13.90 -5.60
N ALA A 83 16.28 14.39 -4.38
CA ALA A 83 17.38 13.93 -3.54
C ALA A 83 16.85 13.33 -2.23
N PHE A 84 17.52 12.29 -1.75
CA PHE A 84 17.10 11.49 -0.61
C PHE A 84 18.22 11.37 0.42
N LYS A 85 17.89 11.48 1.70
CA LYS A 85 18.84 11.19 2.80
C LYS A 85 18.25 10.18 3.75
N TYR A 86 19.10 9.29 4.24
CA TYR A 86 18.73 8.16 5.07
C TYR A 86 19.33 8.25 6.46
N GLY A 87 18.65 7.67 7.44
CA GLY A 87 19.16 7.47 8.79
C GLY A 87 20.11 6.26 8.84
N ALA A 88 20.69 6.03 10.02
CA ALA A 88 21.52 4.85 10.28
C ALA A 88 20.71 3.54 10.22
N ASP A 89 19.40 3.62 10.43
CA ASP A 89 18.43 2.53 10.27
C ASP A 89 18.07 2.23 8.81
N GLY A 90 18.54 3.03 7.85
CA GLY A 90 18.23 2.89 6.43
C GLY A 90 16.91 3.53 6.01
N LEU A 91 16.12 4.10 6.93
CA LEU A 91 14.88 4.78 6.62
C LEU A 91 15.13 6.21 6.10
N ARG A 92 14.35 6.64 5.12
CA ARG A 92 14.47 7.95 4.50
C ARG A 92 14.07 9.07 5.47
N ARG A 93 15.02 9.91 5.87
CA ARG A 93 14.76 11.04 6.80
C ARG A 93 14.46 12.34 6.08
N LYS A 94 14.93 12.52 4.84
CA LYS A 94 14.73 13.75 4.06
C LYS A 94 14.50 13.44 2.59
N PHE A 95 13.56 14.16 1.99
CA PHE A 95 13.29 14.23 0.56
C PHE A 95 13.35 15.69 0.13
N SER A 96 13.96 15.98 -1.02
CA SER A 96 13.96 17.32 -1.57
C SER A 96 13.92 17.33 -3.08
N VAL A 97 13.30 18.36 -3.67
CA VAL A 97 13.13 18.51 -5.11
C VAL A 97 13.74 19.83 -5.56
N THR A 98 14.64 19.77 -6.54
CA THR A 98 15.28 20.93 -7.15
C THR A 98 15.01 20.94 -8.66
N PRO A 99 14.28 21.94 -9.19
CA PRO A 99 14.12 22.10 -10.64
C PRO A 99 15.47 22.34 -11.33
N THR A 100 15.65 21.81 -12.54
CA THR A 100 16.85 22.05 -13.34
C THR A 100 17.07 23.55 -13.54
N GLY A 101 18.31 24.00 -13.34
CA GLY A 101 18.68 25.42 -13.41
C GLY A 101 18.47 26.19 -12.11
N GLN A 102 17.89 25.58 -11.07
CA GLN A 102 17.83 26.15 -9.72
C GLN A 102 18.96 25.62 -8.85
N SER A 103 19.51 26.49 -8.00
CA SER A 103 20.56 26.09 -7.04
C SER A 103 20.00 25.59 -5.71
N GLN A 104 18.73 25.87 -5.42
CA GLN A 104 18.07 25.53 -4.16
C GLN A 104 16.84 24.67 -4.40
N ALA A 105 16.57 23.75 -3.48
CA ALA A 105 15.37 22.92 -3.54
C ALA A 105 14.11 23.77 -3.31
N THR A 106 13.06 23.51 -4.10
CA THR A 106 11.75 24.16 -3.97
C THR A 106 10.84 23.44 -2.97
N THR A 107 11.12 22.17 -2.71
CA THR A 107 10.40 21.35 -1.75
C THR A 107 11.40 20.59 -0.92
N ILE A 108 11.24 20.62 0.39
CA ILE A 108 12.06 19.85 1.32
C ILE A 108 11.15 19.31 2.41
N THR A 109 11.08 17.98 2.52
CA THR A 109 10.27 17.28 3.50
C THR A 109 11.16 16.41 4.38
N HIS A 110 10.94 16.49 5.68
CA HIS A 110 11.57 15.64 6.69
C HIS A 110 10.55 14.68 7.28
N TYR A 111 10.99 13.47 7.58
CA TYR A 111 10.12 12.38 8.02
C TYR A 111 10.46 11.91 9.43
N GLY A 112 9.43 11.85 10.27
CA GLY A 112 9.46 11.25 11.61
C GLY A 112 8.73 9.92 11.59
N TYR A 113 9.39 8.89 12.10
CA TYR A 113 8.91 7.51 12.08
C TYR A 113 8.52 7.02 13.46
N ASP A 114 7.52 6.15 13.51
CA ASP A 114 7.26 5.20 14.59
C ASP A 114 7.32 3.79 14.01
N GLY A 115 8.30 3.00 14.45
CA GLY A 115 8.73 1.80 13.74
C GLY A 115 9.10 2.12 12.28
N SER A 116 8.45 1.45 11.34
CA SER A 116 8.66 1.60 9.89
C SER A 116 7.75 2.65 9.24
N ASN A 117 6.75 3.16 9.96
CA ASN A 117 5.71 4.04 9.42
C ASN A 117 6.00 5.51 9.71
N VAL A 118 5.73 6.38 8.73
CA VAL A 118 5.81 7.83 8.93
C VAL A 118 4.62 8.28 9.79
N VAL A 119 4.91 8.93 10.91
CA VAL A 119 3.89 9.52 11.81
C VAL A 119 3.85 11.04 11.72
N ARG A 120 4.92 11.68 11.23
CA ARG A 120 4.99 13.14 11.13
C ARG A 120 5.87 13.60 9.98
N GLU A 121 5.46 14.70 9.36
CA GLU A 121 6.23 15.41 8.34
C GLU A 121 6.51 16.84 8.78
N TRP A 122 7.69 17.33 8.43
CA TRP A 122 8.04 18.74 8.51
C TRP A 122 8.48 19.25 7.14
N GLU A 123 8.13 20.48 6.83
CA GLU A 123 8.63 21.20 5.66
C GLU A 123 9.73 22.17 6.07
N GLU A 124 10.81 22.21 5.28
CA GLU A 124 11.91 23.14 5.45
C GLU A 124 11.78 24.27 4.41
N ASN A 125 11.75 25.52 4.86
CA ASN A 125 11.79 26.64 3.94
C ASN A 125 13.22 26.92 3.46
N ILE A 126 13.37 27.87 2.52
CA ILE A 126 14.69 28.24 1.97
C ILE A 126 15.66 28.84 3.00
N ALA A 127 15.16 29.29 4.16
CA ALA A 127 15.96 29.80 5.27
C ALA A 127 16.37 28.70 6.26
N GLY A 128 16.05 27.42 5.99
CA GLY A 128 16.39 26.28 6.83
C GLY A 128 15.48 26.10 8.05
N VAL A 129 14.36 26.82 8.12
CA VAL A 129 13.42 26.72 9.24
C VAL A 129 12.43 25.59 8.98
N LEU A 130 12.24 24.73 9.99
CA LEU A 130 11.30 23.61 9.96
C LEU A 130 9.93 23.99 10.50
N TYR A 131 8.89 23.58 9.77
CA TYR A 131 7.50 23.73 10.18
C TYR A 131 6.81 22.39 10.13
N ALA A 132 5.99 22.07 11.13
CA ALA A 132 5.16 20.87 11.06
C ALA A 132 4.24 21.00 9.84
N SER A 133 4.22 19.98 8.99
CA SER A 133 3.37 19.94 7.78
C SER A 133 2.22 18.96 7.95
N ALA A 134 2.50 17.74 8.42
CA ALA A 134 1.48 16.72 8.58
C ALA A 134 1.72 15.78 9.77
N THR A 135 0.63 15.20 10.28
CA THR A 135 0.66 14.07 11.23
C THR A 135 -0.25 12.98 10.71
N TYR A 136 0.20 11.73 10.85
CA TYR A 136 -0.56 10.55 10.46
C TYR A 136 -1.06 9.81 11.68
N LEU A 137 -2.29 9.31 11.63
CA LEU A 137 -2.77 8.31 12.57
C LEU A 137 -2.61 6.94 11.93
N LEU A 138 -1.99 6.02 12.66
CA LEU A 138 -1.84 4.64 12.24
C LEU A 138 -2.97 3.80 12.86
N GLY A 139 -3.51 2.88 12.07
CA GLY A 139 -4.45 1.86 12.50
C GLY A 139 -3.97 0.47 12.07
N PRO A 140 -4.81 -0.57 12.25
CA PRO A 140 -4.46 -1.95 11.91
C PRO A 140 -4.09 -2.18 10.44
N SER A 141 -4.60 -1.34 9.54
CA SER A 141 -4.33 -1.36 8.10
C SER A 141 -3.28 -0.33 7.66
N GLY A 142 -2.53 0.27 8.60
CA GLY A 142 -1.54 1.31 8.33
C GLY A 142 -2.05 2.75 8.48
N PRO A 143 -1.48 3.73 7.75
CA PRO A 143 -1.81 5.15 7.89
C PRO A 143 -3.26 5.47 7.53
N MET A 144 -4.17 5.61 8.50
CA MET A 144 -5.61 5.78 8.22
C MET A 144 -5.99 7.16 7.68
N TYR A 145 -5.27 8.21 8.11
CA TYR A 145 -5.55 9.56 7.66
C TYR A 145 -4.33 10.48 7.79
N LYS A 146 -4.33 11.56 7.01
CA LYS A 146 -3.40 12.68 7.12
C LYS A 146 -4.07 13.91 7.71
N ARG A 147 -3.51 14.41 8.80
CA ARG A 147 -3.84 15.71 9.37
C ARG A 147 -2.81 16.75 8.93
N PRO A 148 -3.17 17.75 8.12
CA PRO A 148 -2.28 18.89 7.89
C PRO A 148 -2.17 19.73 9.17
N ALA A 149 -1.09 20.50 9.29
CA ALA A 149 -0.84 21.34 10.46
C ALA A 149 -1.93 22.41 10.70
N ASN A 150 -2.57 22.91 9.64
CA ASN A 150 -3.68 23.86 9.74
C ASN A 150 -5.03 23.20 10.14
N ALA A 151 -5.07 21.87 10.30
CA ALA A 151 -6.20 21.04 10.73
C ALA A 151 -7.53 21.15 9.94
N ALA A 152 -7.60 22.00 8.92
CA ALA A 152 -8.83 22.22 8.13
C ALA A 152 -9.01 21.17 7.02
N ASP A 153 -7.93 20.54 6.57
CA ASP A 153 -7.91 19.69 5.36
C ASP A 153 -7.56 18.24 5.66
N VAL A 154 -8.24 17.65 6.65
CA VAL A 154 -8.05 16.24 7.03
C VAL A 154 -8.47 15.33 5.88
N ARG A 155 -7.65 14.32 5.58
CA ARG A 155 -7.88 13.35 4.51
C ARG A 155 -7.82 11.93 5.05
N TRP A 156 -8.94 11.23 5.03
CA TRP A 156 -9.05 9.82 5.35
C TRP A 156 -8.81 8.98 4.10
N TYR A 157 -8.11 7.86 4.24
CA TYR A 157 -7.80 7.00 3.09
C TYR A 157 -8.82 5.89 2.92
N VAL A 158 -9.15 5.66 1.66
CA VAL A 158 -9.91 4.50 1.20
C VAL A 158 -8.93 3.56 0.52
N TYR A 159 -8.93 2.31 0.93
CA TYR A 159 -8.02 1.28 0.43
C TYR A 159 -8.72 0.28 -0.48
N ASP A 160 -7.97 -0.27 -1.44
CA ASP A 160 -8.35 -1.52 -2.11
C ASP A 160 -7.98 -2.76 -1.27
N GLY A 161 -8.28 -3.96 -1.77
CA GLY A 161 -7.98 -5.22 -1.09
C GLY A 161 -6.49 -5.51 -0.91
N LEU A 162 -5.61 -4.87 -1.68
CA LEU A 162 -4.16 -4.98 -1.56
C LEU A 162 -3.58 -3.98 -0.54
N GLY A 163 -4.38 -2.99 -0.13
CA GLY A 163 -3.94 -1.89 0.73
C GLY A 163 -3.39 -0.69 -0.03
N SER A 164 -3.64 -0.57 -1.34
CA SER A 164 -3.35 0.66 -2.09
C SER A 164 -4.40 1.71 -1.79
N VAL A 165 -3.98 2.98 -1.64
CA VAL A 165 -4.92 4.09 -1.47
C VAL A 165 -5.60 4.35 -2.81
N VAL A 166 -6.92 4.19 -2.86
CA VAL A 166 -7.75 4.44 -4.06
C VAL A 166 -8.55 5.73 -3.97
N GLY A 167 -8.67 6.31 -2.77
CA GLY A 167 -9.33 7.60 -2.60
C GLY A 167 -8.97 8.29 -1.30
N GLU A 168 -9.18 9.60 -1.28
CA GLU A 168 -9.10 10.42 -0.07
C GLU A 168 -10.46 11.08 0.17
N VAL A 169 -11.02 10.92 1.36
CA VAL A 169 -12.31 11.54 1.75
C VAL A 169 -12.10 12.56 2.87
N ASP A 170 -12.97 13.57 2.92
CA ASP A 170 -12.98 14.54 4.00
C ASP A 170 -13.72 14.04 5.25
N VAL A 171 -13.83 14.90 6.26
CA VAL A 171 -14.52 14.60 7.53
C VAL A 171 -16.02 14.30 7.37
N ASN A 172 -16.64 14.72 6.26
CA ASN A 172 -18.04 14.48 5.95
C ASN A 172 -18.22 13.23 5.06
N GLY A 173 -17.14 12.52 4.73
CA GLY A 173 -17.16 11.36 3.84
C GLY A 173 -17.28 11.73 2.35
N THR A 174 -17.06 13.00 1.98
CA THR A 174 -17.07 13.42 0.57
C THR A 174 -15.73 13.06 -0.07
N LEU A 175 -15.78 12.44 -1.26
CA LEU A 175 -14.59 12.10 -2.03
C LEU A 175 -13.87 13.37 -2.53
N GLN A 176 -12.62 13.55 -2.12
CA GLN A 176 -11.77 14.69 -2.43
C GLN A 176 -10.72 14.39 -3.49
N ALA A 177 -10.30 13.12 -3.60
CA ALA A 177 -9.31 12.65 -4.56
C ALA A 177 -9.51 11.17 -4.86
N GLU A 178 -9.17 10.74 -6.07
CA GLU A 178 -9.24 9.34 -6.51
C GLU A 178 -7.89 8.93 -7.12
N LYS A 179 -7.36 7.80 -6.66
CA LYS A 179 -6.07 7.24 -7.06
C LYS A 179 -6.30 5.91 -7.76
N LYS A 180 -6.22 5.90 -9.08
CA LYS A 180 -6.30 4.65 -9.85
C LYS A 180 -4.90 4.13 -10.12
N HIS A 181 -4.69 2.84 -9.88
CA HIS A 181 -3.44 2.16 -10.17
C HIS A 181 -3.71 0.99 -11.12
N ASP A 182 -2.73 0.65 -11.97
CA ASP A 182 -2.73 -0.63 -12.66
C ASP A 182 -2.22 -1.74 -11.74
N VAL A 183 -2.22 -2.99 -12.22
CA VAL A 183 -1.87 -4.15 -11.38
C VAL A 183 -0.42 -4.11 -10.85
N PHE A 184 0.47 -3.34 -11.48
CA PHE A 184 1.84 -3.13 -11.01
C PHE A 184 2.01 -1.79 -10.29
N GLY A 185 0.92 -1.12 -9.92
CA GLY A 185 0.96 0.13 -9.18
C GLY A 185 1.17 1.37 -10.03
N LEU A 186 1.17 1.27 -11.36
CA LEU A 186 1.33 2.44 -12.22
C LEU A 186 0.08 3.30 -12.13
N ARG A 187 0.25 4.54 -11.69
CA ARG A 187 -0.86 5.49 -11.55
C ARG A 187 -1.55 5.75 -12.90
N ARG A 188 -2.88 5.77 -12.87
CA ARG A 188 -3.76 6.01 -14.00
C ARG A 188 -4.57 7.27 -13.77
N GLY A 189 -4.67 8.09 -14.80
CA GLY A 189 -5.31 9.39 -14.72
C GLY A 189 -4.36 10.49 -14.23
N PRO A 190 -4.81 11.76 -14.29
CA PRO A 190 -4.01 12.89 -13.87
C PRO A 190 -3.84 12.93 -12.35
N ILE A 191 -2.76 13.57 -11.92
CA ILE A 191 -2.57 13.91 -10.51
C ILE A 191 -3.60 14.98 -10.12
N GLY A 192 -4.46 14.64 -9.16
CA GLY A 192 -5.57 15.50 -8.73
C GLY A 192 -5.23 16.40 -7.53
N THR A 193 -6.26 16.69 -6.74
CA THR A 193 -6.25 17.49 -5.50
C THR A 193 -5.71 16.73 -4.27
N GLU A 194 -5.09 15.59 -4.52
CA GLU A 194 -4.66 14.63 -3.51
C GLU A 194 -3.53 15.20 -2.66
N LYS A 195 -3.53 14.86 -1.38
CA LYS A 195 -2.57 15.43 -0.41
C LYS A 195 -1.60 14.39 0.13
N SER A 196 -1.92 13.11 0.02
CA SER A 196 -1.06 12.03 0.49
C SER A 196 -0.13 11.50 -0.59
N ARG A 197 1.11 11.21 -0.19
CA ARG A 197 2.06 10.43 -0.99
C ARG A 197 1.81 8.92 -0.92
N HIS A 198 0.95 8.46 -0.01
CA HIS A 198 0.56 7.05 0.04
C HIS A 198 -0.31 6.72 -1.17
N GLY A 199 0.18 5.84 -2.05
CA GLY A 199 -0.49 5.43 -3.28
C GLY A 199 -0.59 3.90 -3.34
N PHE A 200 0.13 3.29 -4.29
CA PHE A 200 0.24 1.85 -4.41
C PHE A 200 0.75 1.22 -3.11
N VAL A 201 0.05 0.21 -2.59
CA VAL A 201 0.31 -0.46 -1.30
C VAL A 201 0.61 0.50 -0.13
N GLY A 202 0.00 1.69 -0.16
CA GLY A 202 0.23 2.74 0.83
C GLY A 202 -0.17 2.37 2.27
N GLY A 203 -1.01 1.36 2.46
CA GLY A 203 -1.33 0.78 3.78
C GLY A 203 -0.11 0.17 4.48
N LEU A 204 0.96 -0.15 3.75
CA LEU A 204 2.23 -0.61 4.34
C LEU A 204 3.18 0.55 4.71
N GLY A 205 2.74 1.80 4.54
CA GLY A 205 3.56 3.00 4.79
C GLY A 205 4.45 3.40 3.61
N HIS A 206 4.23 2.81 2.43
CA HIS A 206 5.01 3.10 1.22
C HIS A 206 4.62 4.45 0.60
N TYR A 207 5.62 5.21 0.19
CA TYR A 207 5.44 6.54 -0.42
C TYR A 207 5.60 6.44 -1.94
N SER A 208 4.60 6.85 -2.68
CA SER A 208 4.68 7.09 -4.12
C SER A 208 5.18 8.53 -4.36
N ASP A 209 6.41 8.67 -4.85
CA ASP A 209 7.00 9.98 -5.12
C ASP A 209 6.69 10.41 -6.55
N ASP A 210 5.58 11.12 -6.74
CA ASP A 210 5.10 11.59 -8.05
C ASP A 210 6.16 12.36 -8.87
N GLU A 211 7.14 13.01 -8.21
CA GLU A 211 8.22 13.72 -8.90
C GLU A 211 9.17 12.81 -9.66
N THR A 212 9.31 11.55 -9.22
CA THR A 212 10.06 10.51 -9.93
C THR A 212 9.12 9.52 -10.63
N GLY A 213 7.99 9.19 -10.02
CA GLY A 213 7.15 8.07 -10.41
C GLY A 213 7.54 6.76 -9.72
N LEU A 214 8.57 6.77 -8.87
CA LEU A 214 9.00 5.62 -8.09
C LEU A 214 8.21 5.50 -6.78
N VAL A 215 8.08 4.27 -6.27
CA VAL A 215 7.53 3.98 -4.96
C VAL A 215 8.68 3.64 -4.01
N TYR A 216 8.82 4.41 -2.93
CA TYR A 216 9.76 4.15 -1.86
C TYR A 216 9.21 3.06 -0.94
N MET A 217 9.78 1.86 -1.05
CA MET A 217 9.43 0.67 -0.25
C MET A 217 10.47 0.39 0.82
N GLN A 218 10.97 1.46 1.47
CA GLN A 218 11.97 1.40 2.53
C GLN A 218 13.36 0.91 2.06
N ALA A 219 13.58 -0.40 1.92
CA ALA A 219 14.88 -0.93 1.53
C ALA A 219 15.25 -0.62 0.07
N ARG A 220 14.24 -0.49 -0.81
CA ARG A 220 14.43 -0.28 -2.25
C ARG A 220 13.40 0.68 -2.82
N TYR A 221 13.70 1.18 -4.03
CA TYR A 221 12.74 1.89 -4.85
C TYR A 221 12.18 0.95 -5.90
N TYR A 222 10.85 0.97 -6.01
CA TYR A 222 10.10 0.21 -6.99
C TYR A 222 9.66 1.11 -8.13
N ASP A 223 9.90 0.69 -9.37
CA ASP A 223 9.41 1.38 -10.56
C ASP A 223 8.11 0.69 -11.05
N PRO A 224 6.94 1.30 -10.81
CA PRO A 224 5.67 0.74 -11.25
C PRO A 224 5.49 0.74 -12.78
N ALA A 225 6.21 1.60 -13.52
CA ALA A 225 6.10 1.66 -14.98
C ALA A 225 6.59 0.34 -15.61
N ILE A 226 7.71 -0.18 -15.11
CA ILE A 226 8.30 -1.45 -15.56
C ILE A 226 7.99 -2.63 -14.64
N GLY A 227 7.39 -2.39 -13.47
CA GLY A 227 6.89 -3.42 -12.55
C GLY A 227 7.97 -4.16 -11.77
N ARG A 228 9.08 -3.48 -11.42
CA ARG A 228 10.23 -4.11 -10.75
C ARG A 228 11.03 -3.10 -9.91
N PHE A 229 11.91 -3.60 -9.04
CA PHE A 229 12.83 -2.76 -8.26
C PHE A 229 13.96 -2.18 -9.12
N THR A 230 14.48 -1.02 -8.70
CA THR A 230 15.58 -0.32 -9.38
C THR A 230 16.97 -0.72 -8.87
N SER A 231 17.04 -1.59 -7.86
CA SER A 231 18.26 -2.19 -7.32
C SER A 231 18.02 -3.66 -6.92
N GLU A 232 19.11 -4.42 -6.79
CA GLU A 232 19.06 -5.79 -6.30
C GLU A 232 18.53 -5.85 -4.86
N ASP A 233 17.79 -6.93 -4.56
CA ASP A 233 17.35 -7.24 -3.21
C ASP A 233 18.54 -7.43 -2.24
N PRO A 234 18.63 -6.63 -1.16
CA PRO A 234 19.62 -6.85 -0.11
C PRO A 234 19.51 -8.22 0.57
N ALA A 235 18.32 -8.83 0.62
CA ALA A 235 18.12 -10.16 1.18
C ALA A 235 18.38 -11.29 0.17
N ARG A 236 18.50 -10.97 -1.13
CA ARG A 236 18.68 -11.91 -2.24
C ARG A 236 17.64 -13.03 -2.26
N ASP A 237 16.38 -12.67 -1.98
CA ASP A 237 15.26 -13.59 -1.96
C ASP A 237 14.85 -14.02 -3.38
N GLY A 238 14.55 -15.31 -3.52
CA GLY A 238 14.18 -15.91 -4.80
C GLY A 238 15.28 -15.94 -5.86
N ALA A 239 14.89 -16.29 -7.09
CA ALA A 239 15.80 -16.40 -8.24
C ALA A 239 16.04 -15.07 -8.95
N ASN A 240 15.15 -14.08 -8.76
CA ASN A 240 15.21 -12.79 -9.41
C ASN A 240 15.11 -11.67 -8.39
N TRP A 241 16.25 -11.06 -8.10
CA TRP A 241 16.40 -10.06 -7.04
C TRP A 241 15.82 -8.70 -7.38
N PHE A 242 15.23 -8.52 -8.56
CA PHE A 242 14.55 -7.28 -8.95
C PHE A 242 13.03 -7.42 -8.98
N ASN A 243 12.51 -8.64 -8.97
CA ASN A 243 11.08 -8.86 -9.13
C ASN A 243 10.31 -8.41 -7.90
N TYR A 244 9.23 -7.67 -8.13
CA TYR A 244 8.26 -7.41 -7.08
C TYR A 244 7.36 -8.63 -6.92
N CYS A 245 7.37 -9.20 -5.71
CA CYS A 245 6.51 -10.32 -5.32
C CYS A 245 6.49 -11.51 -6.30
N GLY A 246 7.66 -11.87 -6.85
CA GLY A 246 7.77 -12.98 -7.81
C GLY A 246 6.95 -12.80 -9.10
N GLY A 247 6.53 -11.58 -9.43
CA GLY A 247 5.67 -11.29 -10.59
C GLY A 247 4.17 -11.43 -10.32
N ASP A 248 3.75 -11.65 -9.07
CA ASP A 248 2.34 -11.75 -8.66
C ASP A 248 1.92 -10.59 -7.73
N PRO A 249 1.83 -9.34 -8.25
CA PRO A 249 1.47 -8.17 -7.44
C PRO A 249 0.00 -8.16 -6.98
N VAL A 250 -0.84 -9.08 -7.47
CA VAL A 250 -2.27 -9.13 -7.14
C VAL A 250 -2.50 -9.89 -5.83
N ASN A 251 -1.69 -10.92 -5.57
CA ASN A 251 -1.86 -11.79 -4.40
C ASN A 251 -0.80 -11.57 -3.30
N MET A 252 0.19 -10.73 -3.57
CA MET A 252 1.35 -10.54 -2.71
C MET A 252 1.73 -9.07 -2.56
N VAL A 253 2.30 -8.77 -1.41
CA VAL A 253 2.80 -7.43 -1.07
C VAL A 253 4.19 -7.53 -0.46
N ASP A 254 5.04 -6.52 -0.65
CA ASP A 254 6.35 -6.43 0.00
C ASP A 254 6.33 -5.30 1.03
N GLU A 255 6.30 -5.63 2.33
CA GLU A 255 6.23 -4.64 3.43
C GLU A 255 7.56 -3.92 3.66
N THR A 256 8.69 -4.54 3.32
CA THR A 256 10.02 -4.03 3.70
C THR A 256 10.88 -3.63 2.51
N GLY A 257 10.41 -3.93 1.30
CA GLY A 257 11.18 -3.84 0.07
C GLY A 257 12.27 -4.91 0.01
N LYS A 258 12.12 -6.06 0.66
CA LYS A 258 13.13 -7.15 0.66
C LYS A 258 12.56 -8.50 0.29
N SER A 259 11.31 -8.78 0.60
CA SER A 259 10.70 -10.07 0.32
C SER A 259 9.19 -9.90 0.22
N GLY A 260 8.61 -10.43 -0.85
CA GLY A 260 7.17 -10.45 -0.99
C GLY A 260 6.54 -11.48 -0.05
N GLU A 261 5.46 -11.10 0.62
CA GLU A 261 4.63 -11.99 1.41
C GLU A 261 3.26 -12.15 0.77
N ARG A 262 2.71 -13.36 0.84
CA ARG A 262 1.32 -13.58 0.43
C ARG A 262 0.38 -12.82 1.37
N LEU A 263 -0.61 -12.14 0.80
CA LEU A 263 -1.60 -11.37 1.57
C LEU A 263 -2.24 -12.20 2.70
N ASN A 264 -2.52 -13.47 2.44
CA ASN A 264 -3.08 -14.40 3.43
C ASN A 264 -2.13 -14.70 4.61
N GLN A 265 -0.81 -14.65 4.40
CA GLN A 265 0.17 -14.85 5.46
C GLN A 265 0.32 -13.60 6.33
N LEU A 266 0.20 -12.40 5.74
CA LEU A 266 0.17 -11.13 6.48
C LEU A 266 -1.10 -11.04 7.36
N ILE A 267 -2.26 -11.42 6.81
CA ILE A 267 -3.51 -11.56 7.58
C ILE A 267 -3.34 -12.57 8.73
N GLY A 268 -2.67 -13.70 8.47
CA GLY A 268 -2.34 -14.69 9.50
C GLY A 268 -1.46 -14.15 10.64
N LYS A 269 -0.48 -13.30 10.33
CA LYS A 269 0.37 -12.65 11.34
C LYS A 269 -0.39 -11.60 12.17
N LEU A 270 -1.28 -10.83 11.55
CA LEU A 270 -2.18 -9.89 12.24
C LEU A 270 -3.16 -10.62 13.17
N GLN A 271 -3.67 -11.79 12.77
CA GLN A 271 -4.50 -12.65 13.61
C GLN A 271 -3.70 -13.31 14.74
N ALA A 272 -2.44 -13.69 14.51
CA ALA A 272 -1.57 -14.28 15.54
C ALA A 272 -1.15 -13.26 16.62
N ASN A 273 -0.87 -12.01 16.23
CA ASN A 273 -0.48 -10.94 17.15
C ASN A 273 -1.66 -10.41 17.98
N ASN A 274 -2.89 -10.47 17.47
CA ASN A 274 -4.10 -10.16 18.25
C ASN A 274 -4.68 -11.39 19.00
N GLY A 275 -4.14 -12.59 18.76
CA GLY A 275 -4.70 -13.85 19.27
C GLY A 275 -4.09 -14.38 20.57
N THR A 276 -3.02 -13.76 21.07
CA THR A 276 -2.29 -14.32 22.23
C THR A 276 -2.15 -13.39 23.45
N ASP A 277 -2.59 -12.14 23.36
CA ASP A 277 -2.54 -11.17 24.48
C ASP A 277 -3.93 -10.60 24.88
N LEU A 278 -5.01 -11.26 24.46
CA LEU A 278 -6.41 -10.93 24.83
C LEU A 278 -7.07 -11.98 25.74
N LEU A 279 -6.34 -13.07 26.07
CA LEU A 279 -6.64 -13.93 27.21
C LEU A 279 -5.48 -13.81 28.21
N SER A 280 -5.44 -12.69 28.95
CA SER A 280 -4.71 -12.69 30.20
C SER A 280 -5.17 -13.90 31.03
N LYS A 281 -4.21 -14.67 31.55
CA LYS A 281 -4.40 -15.82 32.44
C LYS A 281 -5.01 -15.45 33.81
N ASP A 282 -5.71 -14.33 33.90
CA ASP A 282 -6.28 -13.81 35.13
C ASP A 282 -7.77 -13.45 34.91
N PRO A 283 -8.71 -14.29 35.40
CA PRO A 283 -10.14 -14.06 35.24
C PRO A 283 -10.69 -12.84 36.02
N SER A 284 -9.82 -12.00 36.59
CA SER A 284 -10.23 -10.83 37.39
C SER A 284 -9.88 -9.46 36.79
N ALA A 285 -9.18 -9.40 35.65
CA ALA A 285 -8.70 -8.14 35.07
C ALA A 285 -9.25 -7.88 33.65
N THR A 286 -10.53 -7.50 33.53
CA THR A 286 -11.06 -6.96 32.26
C THR A 286 -11.97 -5.76 32.52
N LYS A 287 -11.36 -4.59 32.75
CA LYS A 287 -12.09 -3.31 32.72
C LYS A 287 -12.31 -2.84 31.27
N SER A 288 -13.41 -3.31 30.68
CA SER A 288 -14.50 -2.50 30.11
C SER A 288 -14.24 -1.34 29.12
N ALA A 289 -13.33 -1.44 28.13
CA ALA A 289 -13.35 -0.51 26.99
C ALA A 289 -12.94 -1.07 25.61
N GLY A 290 -12.31 -2.24 25.54
CA GLY A 290 -11.77 -2.78 24.27
C GLY A 290 -12.61 -3.85 23.55
N LEU A 291 -13.59 -4.47 24.22
CA LEU A 291 -14.19 -5.71 23.71
C LEU A 291 -15.32 -5.50 22.69
N THR A 292 -16.03 -4.37 22.75
CA THR A 292 -17.20 -4.10 21.90
C THR A 292 -16.83 -3.58 20.50
N ALA A 293 -15.68 -2.91 20.34
CA ALA A 293 -15.20 -2.46 19.02
C ALA A 293 -14.59 -3.60 18.20
N ILE A 294 -13.93 -4.55 18.86
CA ILE A 294 -13.28 -5.70 18.21
C ILE A 294 -14.33 -6.74 17.74
N ALA A 295 -15.40 -6.94 18.51
CA ALA A 295 -16.49 -7.86 18.12
C ALA A 295 -17.27 -7.37 16.87
N MET A 296 -17.48 -6.06 16.73
CA MET A 296 -18.15 -5.48 15.55
C MET A 296 -17.27 -5.55 14.28
N ALA A 297 -15.96 -5.36 14.41
CA ALA A 297 -15.04 -5.47 13.27
C ALA A 297 -14.84 -6.93 12.80
N LEU A 298 -14.80 -7.89 13.73
CA LEU A 298 -14.62 -9.31 13.40
C LEU A 298 -15.90 -9.95 12.84
N GLY A 299 -17.07 -9.57 13.32
CA GLY A 299 -18.36 -10.10 12.82
C GLY A 299 -18.64 -9.66 11.37
N VAL A 300 -18.39 -8.40 11.05
CA VAL A 300 -18.58 -7.86 9.69
C VAL A 300 -17.56 -8.44 8.71
N MET A 301 -16.30 -8.63 9.15
CA MET A 301 -15.26 -9.27 8.33
C MET A 301 -15.53 -10.75 8.08
N ALA A 302 -16.00 -11.52 9.07
CA ALA A 302 -16.29 -12.94 8.89
C ALA A 302 -17.45 -13.18 7.91
N VAL A 303 -18.46 -12.31 7.91
CA VAL A 303 -19.60 -12.38 6.99
C VAL A 303 -19.21 -11.98 5.57
N LEU A 304 -18.35 -10.96 5.40
CA LEU A 304 -17.78 -10.58 4.11
C LEU A 304 -16.80 -11.63 3.55
N LEU A 305 -16.05 -12.32 4.41
CA LEU A 305 -15.15 -13.40 4.00
C LEU A 305 -15.90 -14.67 3.55
N TYR A 306 -17.09 -14.94 4.12
CA TYR A 306 -17.91 -16.08 3.72
C TYR A 306 -18.57 -15.87 2.34
N SER A 307 -19.05 -14.66 2.03
CA SER A 307 -19.68 -14.36 0.74
C SER A 307 -18.69 -14.39 -0.43
N VAL A 308 -17.44 -13.95 -0.20
CA VAL A 308 -16.36 -13.98 -1.22
C VAL A 308 -15.85 -15.41 -1.45
N ALA A 309 -15.85 -16.27 -0.44
CA ALA A 309 -15.34 -17.65 -0.55
C ALA A 309 -16.33 -18.64 -1.19
N PHE A 310 -17.65 -18.37 -1.13
CA PHE A 310 -18.68 -19.35 -1.55
C PHE A 310 -19.75 -18.82 -2.53
N GLY A 311 -19.64 -17.57 -3.01
CA GLY A 311 -20.45 -17.08 -4.13
C GLY A 311 -21.96 -17.00 -3.85
N ALA A 312 -22.36 -16.62 -2.63
CA ALA A 312 -23.76 -16.38 -2.31
C ALA A 312 -24.21 -14.99 -2.80
N ASP A 313 -25.41 -14.91 -3.40
CA ASP A 313 -26.01 -13.67 -3.90
C ASP A 313 -26.18 -12.63 -2.78
N THR A 314 -25.68 -11.42 -3.01
CA THR A 314 -25.59 -10.33 -2.03
C THR A 314 -26.93 -9.65 -1.70
N ASP A 315 -27.99 -9.91 -2.48
CA ASP A 315 -29.24 -9.16 -2.40
C ASP A 315 -30.15 -9.54 -1.22
N ASP A 316 -30.07 -10.78 -0.70
CA ASP A 316 -30.88 -11.19 0.46
C ASP A 316 -30.26 -10.73 1.80
N LEU A 317 -28.94 -10.53 1.88
CA LEU A 317 -28.23 -10.09 3.09
C LEU A 317 -28.35 -8.57 3.33
N VAL A 318 -28.38 -7.77 2.26
CA VAL A 318 -28.60 -6.31 2.35
C VAL A 318 -30.03 -6.02 2.83
N ARG A 319 -31.00 -6.89 2.55
CA ARG A 319 -32.40 -6.69 2.97
C ARG A 319 -32.62 -6.91 4.48
N GLU A 320 -31.81 -7.75 5.12
CA GLU A 320 -31.82 -7.94 6.58
C GLU A 320 -31.01 -6.86 7.32
N LEU A 321 -29.91 -6.36 6.72
CA LEU A 321 -29.17 -5.19 7.22
C LEU A 321 -29.94 -3.86 7.04
N GLY A 322 -30.78 -3.76 6.00
CA GLY A 322 -31.51 -2.54 5.64
C GLY A 322 -32.76 -2.25 6.47
N ALA A 323 -33.25 -3.20 7.28
CA ALA A 323 -34.49 -3.04 8.04
C ALA A 323 -34.31 -2.56 9.49
N GLY A 324 -33.08 -2.49 10.01
CA GLY A 324 -32.78 -2.08 11.38
C GLY A 324 -31.86 -0.86 11.44
N GLY A 325 -32.41 0.33 11.64
CA GLY A 325 -31.67 1.59 11.77
C GLY A 325 -30.79 1.66 13.03
N ILE A 326 -29.60 1.05 12.98
CA ILE A 326 -28.61 1.11 14.07
C ILE A 326 -27.57 2.24 13.90
N GLY A 327 -27.59 2.96 12.77
CA GLY A 327 -26.69 4.09 12.53
C GLY A 327 -27.06 5.38 13.30
N GLY A 328 -28.32 5.54 13.71
CA GLY A 328 -28.81 6.77 14.33
C GLY A 328 -28.72 6.85 15.86
N ALA A 329 -28.72 5.70 16.55
CA ALA A 329 -28.83 5.67 18.01
C ALA A 329 -27.48 5.62 18.74
N LEU A 330 -26.38 5.27 18.07
CA LEU A 330 -25.06 5.12 18.71
C LEU A 330 -24.22 6.41 18.71
N ILE A 331 -24.56 7.39 17.87
CA ILE A 331 -23.82 8.66 17.76
C ILE A 331 -24.39 9.73 18.72
N GLY A 332 -25.67 9.65 19.11
CA GLY A 332 -26.32 10.65 19.97
C GLY A 332 -26.04 10.52 21.47
N GLY A 333 -25.71 9.32 21.97
CA GLY A 333 -25.55 9.07 23.41
C GLY A 333 -24.15 9.28 23.98
N ILE A 334 -23.12 9.44 23.14
CA ILE A 334 -21.73 9.63 23.59
C ILE A 334 -21.40 11.13 23.77
N ILE A 335 -22.21 12.05 23.22
CA ILE A 335 -22.00 13.50 23.32
C ILE A 335 -22.72 14.13 24.53
N ALA A 336 -23.73 13.49 25.12
CA ALA A 336 -24.39 13.96 26.34
C ALA A 336 -23.97 13.11 27.53
N GLY A 337 -23.01 13.61 28.33
CA GLY A 337 -22.57 12.96 29.56
C GLY A 337 -23.63 12.96 30.65
N GLU A 338 -24.65 12.10 30.54
CA GLU A 338 -25.59 11.83 31.63
C GLU A 338 -25.57 10.35 32.03
N LYS A 339 -25.37 10.14 33.34
CA LYS A 339 -25.52 8.84 34.01
C LYS A 339 -26.96 8.36 33.84
N MET A 340 -27.17 7.20 33.21
CA MET A 340 -28.41 6.44 33.40
C MET A 340 -28.08 5.05 33.93
N GLY A 341 -28.43 4.84 35.20
CA GLY A 341 -28.43 3.52 35.83
C GLY A 341 -29.59 2.68 35.31
N GLY A 342 -29.30 1.42 34.99
CA GLY A 342 -30.28 0.41 34.63
C GLY A 342 -29.56 -0.90 34.32
N SER A 343 -29.69 -1.88 35.21
CA SER A 343 -29.05 -3.18 35.09
C SER A 343 -29.57 -3.94 33.86
N LEU A 344 -28.67 -4.47 33.02
CA LEU A 344 -28.98 -5.61 32.18
C LEU A 344 -28.28 -6.84 32.78
N ALA A 345 -29.11 -7.71 33.36
CA ALA A 345 -28.72 -8.91 34.07
C ALA A 345 -28.08 -9.96 33.14
N ALA A 346 -27.23 -10.77 33.75
CA ALA A 346 -26.52 -11.90 33.16
C ALA A 346 -27.45 -12.96 32.56
N GLY A 347 -26.98 -13.60 31.47
CA GLY A 347 -27.45 -14.93 31.06
C GLY A 347 -28.20 -15.00 29.73
N ALA A 348 -27.48 -14.97 28.60
CA ALA A 348 -27.94 -15.55 27.35
C ALA A 348 -26.74 -16.08 26.56
N THR A 349 -26.44 -17.37 26.74
CA THR A 349 -25.45 -18.11 25.95
C THR A 349 -26.11 -18.51 24.63
N VAL A 350 -25.71 -17.90 23.51
CA VAL A 350 -26.07 -18.40 22.17
C VAL A 350 -24.89 -19.21 21.66
N GLY A 351 -24.98 -20.54 21.79
CA GLY A 351 -23.99 -21.46 21.24
C GLY A 351 -24.22 -21.69 19.76
N PHE A 352 -23.22 -21.38 18.92
CA PHE A 352 -23.17 -21.85 17.54
C PHE A 352 -22.35 -23.13 17.49
N ALA A 353 -23.00 -24.26 17.22
CA ALA A 353 -22.36 -25.54 16.92
C ALA A 353 -22.01 -25.59 15.41
N LEU A 354 -20.72 -25.70 15.09
CA LEU A 354 -20.22 -25.96 13.73
C LEU A 354 -20.09 -27.48 13.51
N PRO A 355 -20.76 -28.09 12.52
CA PRO A 355 -20.42 -29.43 12.07
C PRO A 355 -19.25 -29.34 11.06
N VAL A 356 -18.11 -29.93 11.42
CA VAL A 356 -16.99 -30.17 10.50
C VAL A 356 -17.32 -31.41 9.67
N LEU A 357 -17.53 -31.26 8.36
CA LEU A 357 -17.64 -32.39 7.43
C LEU A 357 -16.36 -32.47 6.57
N LEU A 358 -15.47 -33.40 6.92
CA LEU A 358 -14.28 -33.73 6.14
C LEU A 358 -14.69 -34.65 4.97
N GLY A 359 -14.61 -34.14 3.74
CA GLY A 359 -14.82 -34.92 2.52
C GLY A 359 -13.68 -34.70 1.54
N THR A 360 -12.81 -35.70 1.41
CA THR A 360 -11.75 -35.79 0.40
C THR A 360 -12.35 -36.05 -0.99
N GLY A 361 -12.07 -35.21 -1.98
CA GLY A 361 -12.44 -35.46 -3.38
C GLY A 361 -11.65 -34.58 -4.35
N VAL A 362 -10.87 -35.21 -5.23
CA VAL A 362 -10.13 -34.58 -6.32
C VAL A 362 -11.10 -34.27 -7.47
N TYR A 363 -11.19 -33.01 -7.90
CA TYR A 363 -11.76 -32.64 -9.18
C TYR A 363 -10.96 -31.48 -9.79
N GLY A 364 -10.40 -31.70 -10.98
CA GLY A 364 -9.79 -30.66 -11.79
C GLY A 364 -10.85 -29.84 -12.52
N TYR A 365 -10.62 -28.54 -12.66
CA TYR A 365 -11.42 -27.65 -13.50
C TYR A 365 -10.54 -26.65 -14.25
N GLN A 366 -10.73 -26.65 -15.58
CA GLN A 366 -10.38 -25.57 -16.49
C GLN A 366 -11.22 -24.34 -16.17
N LEU A 367 -10.61 -23.15 -16.09
CA LEU A 367 -11.33 -21.89 -15.97
C LEU A 367 -11.35 -21.16 -17.32
N VAL A 368 -12.52 -21.18 -17.95
CA VAL A 368 -12.96 -20.11 -18.86
C VAL A 368 -13.84 -19.20 -18.01
N ALA A 369 -13.51 -17.92 -17.92
CA ALA A 369 -14.39 -16.91 -17.34
C ALA A 369 -14.49 -15.73 -18.31
N ASN A 370 -15.66 -15.61 -18.94
CA ASN A 370 -16.17 -14.34 -19.45
C ASN A 370 -16.63 -13.51 -18.25
N LEU A 371 -16.27 -12.22 -18.22
CA LEU A 371 -17.11 -11.06 -17.91
C LEU A 371 -16.33 -9.78 -18.25
#